data_AF-A0A931YK60-F1
#
_entry.id   AF-A0A931YK60-F1
#
_cell.length_a   1.000
_cell.length_b   1.000
_cell.length_c   1.000
_cell.angle_alpha   90.00
_cell.angle_beta   90.00
_cell.angle_gamma   90.00
#
_symmetry.space_group_name_H-M   'P 1'
#
loop_
_entity.id
_entity.type
_entity.pdbx_description
1 polymer ?
#
loop_
_entity_poly.entity_id
_entity_poly.type
_entity_poly.pdbx_seq_one_letter_code
_entity_poly.pdbx_strand_id
1 'polypeptide(L)'
;MRPQGRLSLTRAELVWVGEWKTPRIRPWIARNTAAGVRGVTAAAFLVRDEGRRLRLLLGLRGVGLAVASVVLHFAEPGRYPVWDVRVRAALRRLGRRERFPPTAAGWMAYARCLRRLARRRRVSLRTLDKALWLVGGR
;
A
#
# COMPACT_ATOMS: atom_id res chain seq x y z
N MET A 1 2.77 -10.66 13.48
CA MET A 1 3.57 -9.51 13.95
C MET A 1 2.92 -8.22 13.43
N ARG A 2 2.55 -7.25 14.29
CA ARG A 2 2.09 -5.92 13.84
C ARG A 2 3.29 -4.97 13.94
N PRO A 3 3.84 -4.45 12.82
CA PRO A 3 4.99 -3.56 12.87
C PRO A 3 4.52 -2.15 13.24
N GLN A 4 4.06 -1.96 14.48
CA GLN A 4 3.75 -0.65 15.03
C GLN A 4 5.03 -0.12 15.68
N GLY A 5 5.57 0.98 15.15
CA GLY A 5 6.73 1.67 15.71
C GLY A 5 8.12 1.16 15.31
N ARG A 6 8.24 0.22 14.36
CA ARG A 6 9.56 -0.25 13.89
C ARG A 6 10.16 0.66 12.82
N LEU A 7 11.47 0.92 12.95
CA LEU A 7 12.23 1.75 12.03
C LEU A 7 12.48 1.11 10.66
N SER A 8 12.24 -0.20 10.46
CA SER A 8 12.40 -0.88 9.16
C SER A 8 11.73 -2.25 9.17
N LEU A 9 11.70 -2.93 8.01
CA LEU A 9 11.31 -4.33 7.88
C LEU A 9 12.53 -5.23 7.64
N THR A 10 12.47 -6.46 8.15
CA THR A 10 13.34 -7.54 7.69
C THR A 10 12.87 -8.09 6.34
N ARG A 11 13.74 -8.83 5.64
CA ARG A 11 13.34 -9.51 4.39
C ARG A 11 12.19 -10.50 4.62
N ALA A 12 12.21 -11.24 5.72
CA ALA A 12 11.15 -12.19 6.06
C ALA A 12 9.81 -11.47 6.32
N GLU A 13 9.84 -10.31 6.99
CA GLU A 13 8.64 -9.49 7.20
C GLU A 13 8.12 -8.92 5.88
N LEU A 14 9.00 -8.45 4.99
CA LEU A 14 8.59 -7.99 3.67
C LEU A 14 7.95 -9.13 2.85
N VAL A 15 8.49 -10.35 2.94
CA VAL A 15 7.86 -11.54 2.33
C VAL A 15 6.47 -11.76 2.91
N TRP A 16 6.33 -11.76 4.24
CA TRP A 16 5.05 -11.96 4.90
C TRP A 16 4.01 -10.91 4.48
N VAL A 17 4.41 -9.63 4.43
CA VAL A 17 3.55 -8.53 3.96
C VAL A 17 3.20 -8.70 2.47
N GLY A 18 4.15 -9.12 1.65
CA GLY A 18 3.96 -9.38 0.23
C GLY A 18 2.99 -10.54 -0.01
N GLU A 19 3.13 -11.63 0.73
CA GLU A 19 2.26 -12.82 0.64
C GLU A 19 0.82 -12.52 1.07
N TRP A 20 0.65 -11.67 2.09
CA TRP A 20 -0.67 -11.16 2.46
C TRP A 20 -1.38 -10.51 1.26
N LYS A 21 -0.62 -9.87 0.36
CA LYS A 21 -1.15 -9.29 -0.86
C LYS A 21 -1.32 -10.32 -1.98
N THR A 22 -0.28 -11.11 -2.24
CA THR A 22 -0.28 -12.19 -3.23
C THR A 22 0.93 -13.11 -3.02
N PRO A 23 0.75 -14.44 -2.89
CA PRO A 23 1.85 -15.39 -2.72
C PRO A 23 2.90 -15.35 -3.84
N ARG A 24 2.47 -14.97 -5.06
CA ARG A 24 3.30 -14.98 -6.29
C ARG A 24 4.51 -14.04 -6.23
N ILE A 25 4.55 -13.13 -5.26
CA ILE A 25 5.61 -12.13 -5.16
C ILE A 25 6.81 -12.58 -4.32
N ARG A 26 6.65 -13.65 -3.53
CA ARG A 26 7.69 -14.26 -2.70
C ARG A 26 9.04 -14.46 -3.43
N PRO A 27 9.12 -15.11 -4.61
CA PRO A 27 10.40 -15.33 -5.28
C PRO A 27 11.08 -14.03 -5.69
N TRP A 28 10.33 -12.98 -5.97
CA TRP A 28 10.87 -11.67 -6.33
C TRP A 28 11.41 -10.93 -5.12
N ILE A 29 10.69 -10.95 -4.00
CA ILE A 29 11.13 -10.34 -2.75
C ILE A 29 12.40 -11.02 -2.22
N ALA A 30 12.50 -12.35 -2.38
CA ALA A 30 13.67 -13.13 -1.97
C ALA A 30 14.98 -12.68 -2.65
N ARG A 31 14.89 -12.07 -3.85
CA ARG A 31 16.03 -11.52 -4.60
C ARG A 31 16.57 -10.20 -4.07
N ASN A 32 15.95 -9.61 -3.03
CA ASN A 32 16.52 -8.47 -2.32
C ASN A 32 17.49 -8.96 -1.24
N THR A 33 18.54 -8.19 -0.99
CA THR A 33 19.44 -8.42 0.15
C THR A 33 18.76 -8.02 1.45
N ALA A 34 19.13 -8.66 2.57
CA ALA A 34 18.57 -8.30 3.88
C ALA A 34 18.90 -6.85 4.26
N ALA A 35 20.11 -6.38 3.96
CA ALA A 35 20.53 -5.00 4.16
C ALA A 35 19.75 -4.02 3.27
N GLY A 36 19.52 -4.36 2.00
CA GLY A 36 18.75 -3.53 1.07
C GLY A 36 17.29 -3.35 1.52
N VAL A 37 16.63 -4.43 1.95
CA VAL A 37 15.25 -4.34 2.50
C VAL A 37 15.22 -3.44 3.73
N ARG A 38 16.13 -3.62 4.69
CA ARG A 38 16.17 -2.79 5.90
C ARG A 38 16.42 -1.32 5.57
N GLY A 39 17.42 -1.02 4.74
CA GLY A 39 17.79 0.35 4.38
C GLY A 39 16.67 1.08 3.64
N VAL A 40 16.06 0.45 2.64
CA VAL A 40 14.98 1.07 1.86
C VAL A 40 13.72 1.28 2.71
N THR A 41 13.33 0.28 3.51
CA THR A 41 12.14 0.42 4.36
C THR A 41 12.38 1.44 5.48
N ALA A 42 13.59 1.53 6.02
CA ALA A 42 13.95 2.59 6.96
C ALA A 42 13.80 3.98 6.36
N ALA A 43 14.43 4.21 5.20
CA ALA A 43 14.29 5.48 4.50
C ALA A 43 12.83 5.79 4.19
N ALA A 44 12.06 4.79 3.76
CA ALA A 44 10.64 4.94 3.45
C ALA A 44 9.77 5.25 4.69
N PHE A 45 10.17 4.85 5.89
CA PHE A 45 9.42 5.15 7.11
C PHE A 45 9.82 6.48 7.75
N LEU A 46 11.06 6.94 7.53
CA LEU A 46 11.55 8.24 8.04
C LEU A 46 11.11 9.44 7.20
N VAL A 47 10.96 9.27 5.88
CA VAL A 47 10.60 10.37 4.99
C VAL A 47 9.17 10.85 5.24
N ARG A 48 8.98 12.18 5.32
CA ARG A 48 7.66 12.80 5.50
C ARG A 48 6.79 12.82 4.24
N ASP A 49 7.42 13.02 3.07
CA ASP A 49 6.71 13.08 1.78
C ASP A 49 6.16 11.71 1.37
N GLU A 50 4.83 11.54 1.39
CA GLU A 50 4.17 10.27 1.11
C GLU A 50 4.51 9.69 -0.27
N GLY A 51 4.71 10.57 -1.27
CA GLY A 51 5.11 10.16 -2.62
C GLY A 51 6.50 9.55 -2.64
N ARG A 52 7.45 10.15 -1.94
CA ARG A 52 8.82 9.65 -1.80
C ARG A 52 8.87 8.36 -0.99
N ARG A 53 8.05 8.21 0.06
CA ARG A 53 7.91 6.93 0.79
C ARG A 53 7.51 5.80 -0.16
N LEU A 54 6.48 6.03 -0.98
CA LEU A 54 6.02 5.05 -1.96
C LEU A 54 7.10 4.75 -3.02
N ARG A 55 7.74 5.79 -3.59
CA ARG A 55 8.80 5.62 -4.60
C ARG A 55 10.00 4.84 -4.08
N LEU A 56 10.40 5.06 -2.83
CA LEU A 56 11.46 4.28 -2.19
C LEU A 56 11.10 2.79 -2.15
N LEU A 57 9.88 2.47 -1.71
CA LEU A 57 9.40 1.07 -1.66
C LEU A 57 9.34 0.44 -3.06
N LEU A 58 8.95 1.19 -4.10
CA LEU A 58 8.93 0.72 -5.49
C LEU A 58 10.31 0.33 -6.04
N GLY A 59 11.40 0.73 -5.37
CA GLY A 59 12.75 0.31 -5.72
C GLY A 59 13.10 -1.12 -5.30
N LEU A 60 12.29 -1.76 -4.46
CA LEU A 60 12.52 -3.15 -4.02
C LEU A 60 11.98 -4.15 -5.06
N ARG A 61 12.73 -5.22 -5.31
CA ARG A 61 12.29 -6.30 -6.21
C ARG A 61 11.02 -6.94 -5.66
N GLY A 62 10.02 -7.09 -6.53
CA GLY A 62 8.71 -7.61 -6.15
C GLY A 62 7.80 -6.58 -5.48
N VAL A 63 8.20 -5.32 -5.33
CA VAL A 63 7.37 -4.31 -4.67
C VAL A 63 6.77 -3.36 -5.70
N GLY A 64 5.62 -3.75 -6.27
CA GLY A 64 4.79 -2.84 -7.07
C GLY A 64 3.85 -1.99 -6.22
N LEU A 65 3.08 -1.08 -6.83
CA LEU A 65 2.13 -0.18 -6.12
C LEU A 65 1.21 -0.91 -5.13
N ALA A 66 0.73 -2.10 -5.52
CA ALA A 66 -0.13 -2.93 -4.68
C ALA A 66 0.58 -3.34 -3.38
N VAL A 67 1.79 -3.87 -3.46
CA VAL A 67 2.57 -4.31 -2.30
C VAL A 67 3.08 -3.11 -1.50
N ALA A 68 3.57 -2.06 -2.16
CA ALA A 68 4.02 -0.83 -1.51
C ALA A 68 2.91 -0.18 -0.66
N SER A 69 1.68 -0.13 -1.19
CA SER A 69 0.53 0.38 -0.44
C SER A 69 0.19 -0.46 0.80
N VAL A 70 0.39 -1.78 0.72
CA VAL A 70 0.17 -2.70 1.85
C VAL A 70 1.25 -2.53 2.91
N VAL A 71 2.52 -2.38 2.51
CA VAL A 71 3.62 -2.07 3.43
C VAL A 71 3.31 -0.78 4.22
N LEU A 72 2.91 0.28 3.53
CA LEU A 72 2.50 1.54 4.17
C LEU A 72 1.25 1.37 5.04
N HIS A 73 0.28 0.56 4.60
CA HIS A 73 -0.93 0.25 5.38
C HIS A 73 -0.59 -0.46 6.70
N PHE A 74 0.32 -1.44 6.71
CA PHE A 74 0.71 -2.11 7.95
C PHE A 74 1.50 -1.19 8.90
N ALA A 75 2.30 -0.28 8.36
CA ALA A 75 3.06 0.70 9.15
C ALA A 75 2.13 1.77 9.76
N GLU A 76 1.20 2.33 8.98
CA GLU A 76 0.25 3.38 9.41
C GLU A 76 -1.18 3.10 8.87
N PRO A 77 -1.93 2.17 9.48
CA PRO A 77 -3.24 1.71 8.95
C PRO A 77 -4.30 2.80 8.83
N GLY A 78 -4.24 3.82 9.69
CA GLY A 78 -5.15 4.96 9.66
C GLY A 78 -4.85 5.97 8.54
N ARG A 79 -3.66 5.89 7.93
CA ARG A 79 -3.17 6.88 6.96
C ARG A 79 -3.23 6.40 5.52
N TYR A 80 -2.95 5.12 5.28
CA TYR A 80 -2.76 4.59 3.93
C TYR A 80 -3.81 3.53 3.56
N PRO A 81 -4.55 3.71 2.46
CA PRO A 81 -5.45 2.68 1.95
C PRO A 81 -4.69 1.65 1.11
N VAL A 82 -5.31 0.48 0.90
CA VAL A 82 -4.72 -0.61 0.13
C VAL A 82 -5.06 -0.45 -1.35
N TRP A 83 -4.05 -0.51 -2.21
CA TRP A 83 -4.23 -0.57 -3.67
C TRP A 83 -4.41 -2.02 -4.11
N ASP A 84 -5.65 -2.40 -4.45
CA ASP A 84 -6.02 -3.78 -4.78
C ASP A 84 -6.70 -3.92 -6.15
N VAL A 85 -6.64 -5.12 -6.73
CA VAL A 85 -7.33 -5.41 -7.99
C VAL A 85 -8.85 -5.20 -7.86
N ARG A 86 -9.45 -5.59 -6.73
CA ARG A 86 -10.87 -5.35 -6.43
C ARG A 86 -11.15 -3.88 -6.24
N VAL A 87 -10.29 -3.14 -5.55
CA VAL A 87 -10.40 -1.68 -5.46
C VAL A 87 -10.40 -1.04 -6.86
N ARG A 88 -9.49 -1.46 -7.75
CA ARG A 88 -9.47 -0.97 -9.14
C ARG A 88 -10.75 -1.36 -9.91
N ALA A 89 -11.28 -2.56 -9.68
CA ALA A 89 -12.55 -2.99 -10.25
C ALA A 89 -13.73 -2.13 -9.74
N ALA A 90 -13.76 -1.82 -8.43
CA ALA A 90 -14.74 -0.92 -7.85
C ALA A 90 -14.65 0.49 -8.46
N LEU A 91 -13.44 1.04 -8.59
CA LEU A 91 -13.23 2.34 -9.23
C LEU A 91 -13.72 2.35 -10.68
N ARG A 92 -13.51 1.26 -11.43
CA ARG A 92 -14.06 1.11 -12.78
C ARG A 92 -15.59 1.11 -12.78
N ARG A 93 -16.23 0.29 -11.94
CA ARG A 93 -17.70 0.24 -11.81
C ARG A 93 -18.33 1.57 -11.43
N LEU A 94 -17.64 2.34 -10.59
CA LEU A 94 -18.09 3.66 -10.15
C LEU A 94 -17.78 4.78 -11.17
N GLY A 95 -17.23 4.47 -12.36
CA GLY A 95 -16.84 5.46 -13.35
C GLY A 95 -15.68 6.37 -12.91
N ARG A 96 -14.79 5.87 -12.04
CA ARG A 96 -13.68 6.63 -11.43
C ARG A 96 -12.29 6.12 -11.79
N ARG A 97 -12.15 5.15 -12.70
CA ARG A 97 -10.87 4.54 -13.06
C ARG A 97 -9.84 5.57 -13.52
N GLU A 98 -10.21 6.44 -14.45
CA GLU A 98 -9.31 7.44 -15.05
C GLU A 98 -8.83 8.49 -14.04
N ARG A 99 -9.64 8.77 -13.01
CA ARG A 99 -9.28 9.69 -11.93
C ARG A 99 -8.08 9.22 -11.11
N PHE A 100 -7.83 7.91 -11.08
CA PHE A 100 -6.80 7.30 -10.25
C PHE A 100 -5.96 6.32 -11.08
N PRO A 101 -5.10 6.82 -11.99
CA PRO A 101 -4.23 5.96 -12.78
C PRO A 101 -3.31 5.13 -11.87
N PRO A 102 -2.87 3.93 -12.29
CA PRO A 102 -2.00 3.06 -11.51
C PRO A 102 -0.55 3.56 -11.51
N THR A 103 -0.35 4.78 -11.04
CA THR A 103 0.95 5.46 -10.86
C THR A 103 1.10 5.90 -9.41
N ALA A 104 2.31 6.28 -9.00
CA ALA A 104 2.51 6.83 -7.65
C ALA A 104 1.64 8.08 -7.41
N ALA A 105 1.54 8.97 -8.40
CA ALA A 105 0.69 10.15 -8.34
C ALA A 105 -0.80 9.80 -8.24
N GLY A 106 -1.27 8.85 -9.05
CA GLY A 106 -2.66 8.40 -9.00
C GLY A 106 -3.02 7.73 -7.68
N TRP A 107 -2.12 6.92 -7.11
CA TRP A 107 -2.31 6.34 -5.78
C TRP A 107 -2.35 7.42 -4.68
N MET A 108 -1.49 8.44 -4.72
CA MET A 108 -1.54 9.57 -3.78
C MET A 108 -2.85 10.35 -3.88
N ALA A 109 -3.34 10.59 -5.10
CA ALA A 109 -4.64 11.24 -5.32
C ALA A 109 -5.79 10.40 -4.74
N TYR A 110 -5.72 9.07 -4.93
CA TYR A 110 -6.66 8.12 -4.35
C TYR A 110 -6.61 8.14 -2.81
N ALA A 111 -5.43 8.07 -2.20
CA ALA A 111 -5.26 8.10 -0.75
C ALA A 111 -5.79 9.39 -0.11
N ARG A 112 -5.54 10.54 -0.73
CA ARG A 112 -6.14 11.82 -0.31
C ARG A 112 -7.66 11.82 -0.47
N CYS A 113 -8.19 11.26 -1.55
CA CYS A 113 -9.62 11.17 -1.78
C CYS A 113 -10.31 10.32 -0.70
N LEU A 114 -9.77 9.13 -0.41
CA LEU A 114 -10.34 8.25 0.61
C LEU A 114 -10.26 8.83 2.01
N ARG A 115 -9.14 9.43 2.41
CA ARG A 115 -9.04 10.11 3.71
C ARG A 115 -10.08 11.22 3.86
N ARG A 116 -10.31 12.02 2.81
CA ARG A 116 -11.39 13.04 2.80
C ARG A 116 -12.77 12.41 2.89
N LEU A 117 -13.01 11.32 2.16
CA LEU A 117 -14.30 10.64 2.18
C LEU A 117 -14.59 9.98 3.54
N ALA A 118 -13.61 9.30 4.13
CA ALA A 118 -13.70 8.69 5.46
C ALA A 118 -14.05 9.73 6.53
N ARG A 119 -13.37 10.89 6.53
CA ARG A 119 -13.70 12.01 7.43
C ARG A 119 -15.12 12.52 7.23
N ARG A 120 -15.53 12.81 5.99
CA ARG A 120 -16.89 13.31 5.69
C ARG A 120 -17.98 12.31 6.10
N ARG A 121 -17.71 11.01 6.00
CA ARG A 121 -18.65 9.94 6.36
C ARG A 121 -18.51 9.48 7.81
N ARG A 122 -17.60 10.09 8.60
CA ARG A 122 -17.31 9.73 9.99
C ARG A 122 -17.03 8.23 10.20
N VAL A 123 -16.31 7.62 9.25
CA VAL A 123 -15.87 6.22 9.33
C VAL A 123 -14.35 6.13 9.30
N SER A 124 -13.80 5.03 9.81
CA SER A 124 -12.37 4.77 9.68
C SER A 124 -11.97 4.57 8.21
N LEU A 125 -10.72 4.92 7.87
CA LEU A 125 -10.18 4.63 6.54
C LEU A 125 -10.27 3.13 6.21
N ARG A 126 -10.04 2.27 7.22
CA ARG A 126 -10.13 0.82 7.05
C ARG A 126 -11.55 0.34 6.73
N THR A 127 -12.58 0.93 7.36
CA THR A 127 -13.98 0.64 7.06
C THR A 127 -14.30 0.97 5.61
N LEU A 128 -13.89 2.15 5.15
CA LEU A 128 -14.09 2.59 3.77
C LEU A 128 -13.33 1.71 2.75
N ASP A 129 -12.09 1.34 3.08
CA ASP A 129 -11.24 0.46 2.27
C ASP A 129 -11.87 -0.93 2.08
N LYS A 130 -12.42 -1.52 3.16
CA LYS A 130 -13.19 -2.78 3.10
C LYS A 130 -14.46 -2.66 2.26
N ALA A 131 -15.19 -1.55 2.38
CA ALA A 131 -16.41 -1.33 1.60
C ALA A 131 -16.11 -1.29 0.09
N LEU A 132 -15.05 -0.59 -0.33
CA LEU A 132 -14.62 -0.58 -1.73
C LEU A 132 -14.17 -1.95 -2.22
N TRP A 133 -13.45 -2.70 -1.37
CA TRP A 133 -13.02 -4.05 -1.70
C TRP A 133 -14.21 -4.99 -1.94
N LEU A 134 -15.28 -4.88 -1.15
CA LEU A 134 -16.52 -5.66 -1.33
C LEU A 134 -17.23 -5.31 -2.65
N VAL A 135 -17.37 -4.02 -2.99
CA VAL A 135 -17.96 -3.56 -4.26
C VAL A 135 -17.18 -4.10 -5.47
N GLY A 136 -15.86 -4.21 -5.33
CA GLY A 136 -14.98 -4.73 -6.37
C GLY A 136 -14.97 -6.24 -6.54
N GLY A 137 -15.45 -6.98 -5.53
CA GLY A 137 -15.50 -8.44 -5.53
C GLY A 137 -16.86 -9.02 -5.97
N ARG A 138 -17.89 -8.18 -6.06
CA ARG A 138 -19.10 -8.47 -6.84
C ARG A 138 -18.78 -8.40 -8.33
#